data_AF-A0A7C3DY54-F1
#
_entry.id   AF-A0A7C3DY54-F1
#
_cell.length_a   1.000
_cell.length_b   1.000
_cell.length_c   1.000
_cell.angle_alpha   90.00
_cell.angle_beta   90.00
_cell.angle_gamma   90.00
#
_symmetry.space_group_name_H-M   'P 1'
#
loop_
_entity.id
_entity.type
_entity.pdbx_description
1 polymer ?
#
loop_
_entity_poly.entity_id
_entity_poly.type
_entity_poly.pdbx_seq_one_letter_code
_entity_poly.pdbx_strand_id
1 'polypeptide(L)'
;METFVASKFYTYNGPNFYLDSQAFIFNLQIQNEKPVEFYHELIAGVFPGLKSKAADISELFAETLAEILKMEIGLFIGKYDVSSDGDEFVVAVEYLDKKITKKAVTILCDWFNKSTAGEWYDFKVAFQQLQAEFDKTLFGGPTIYSLVEAGHRLNIPVFYLFEENQFQWGYGKKQLRGRSTTFHNDGIKDTEFTMYKDMVGEFLEMCGLPTPNGVNCFEEDEVVAEALKIGFPVVVKPVAGHKGQGVTTGIMSEEEVRIAYRKIVDSAKAEGVNFEGALVQQQIYGTDHRLLAVGGKFVAALERVPAYVDGDGINTIDKLIDIENDLEIRLDNARSPLCKIKKDDNLKEFLKLQNLSLESVPKAGERITLRRVANISAGGVSINVTEKIHPDNIKMVEDLARFFKVRCLGIDVLAGDIGKSWRDGNFGIIEINAGPGVFMHLAPAYGGSVDVPSKILLSHFEKPEHARIPIIAGNFISNELAEKMNEVLHEIDPDIYVGILTSDGVWFNHRFFHNNPEHDQNVKIILRNPEVGFAIFQHTRGDIFDFGILHKGADIVILDEAHPVEEKTLEEQLLPGGLLVIAEKDTCKVFRDGREIDRFYFDGEEEKDRKIVRSLERELERLVYKYE
;
A
#
# COMPACT_ATOMS: atom_id res chain seq x y z
N MET A 1 -18.00 -35.10 -17.27
CA MET A 1 -17.72 -33.75 -17.79
C MET A 1 -17.75 -32.82 -16.59
N GLU A 2 -16.86 -31.85 -16.52
CA GLU A 2 -16.88 -30.84 -15.47
C GLU A 2 -18.11 -29.94 -15.65
N THR A 3 -18.75 -29.58 -14.55
CA THR A 3 -19.96 -28.73 -14.52
C THR A 3 -19.60 -27.26 -14.77
N PHE A 4 -18.48 -26.81 -14.20
CA PHE A 4 -17.95 -25.45 -14.30
C PHE A 4 -16.58 -25.51 -14.98
N VAL A 5 -16.45 -24.86 -16.13
CA VAL A 5 -15.20 -24.79 -16.89
C VAL A 5 -14.88 -23.34 -17.21
N ALA A 6 -13.75 -22.84 -16.68
CA ALA A 6 -13.25 -21.50 -16.96
C ALA A 6 -12.22 -21.52 -18.10
N SER A 7 -12.35 -20.59 -19.04
CA SER A 7 -11.47 -20.47 -20.21
C SER A 7 -11.28 -19.00 -20.62
N LYS A 8 -10.49 -18.76 -21.68
CA LYS A 8 -10.28 -17.42 -22.29
C LYS A 8 -9.94 -16.32 -21.26
N PHE A 9 -8.85 -16.52 -20.52
CA PHE A 9 -8.41 -15.58 -19.47
C PHE A 9 -7.72 -14.34 -20.04
N TYR A 10 -8.19 -13.15 -19.67
CA TYR A 10 -7.55 -11.87 -20.00
C TYR A 10 -7.69 -10.84 -18.87
N THR A 11 -7.02 -9.69 -18.99
CA THR A 11 -6.94 -8.68 -17.92
C THR A 11 -6.89 -7.27 -18.48
N TYR A 12 -7.61 -6.36 -17.86
CA TYR A 12 -7.50 -4.92 -18.06
C TYR A 12 -6.80 -4.26 -16.88
N ASN A 13 -5.88 -3.34 -17.14
CA ASN A 13 -5.10 -2.63 -16.10
C ASN A 13 -5.79 -1.36 -15.56
N GLY A 14 -7.01 -1.06 -16.03
CA GLY A 14 -7.81 0.09 -15.62
C GLY A 14 -9.26 -0.05 -16.09
N PRO A 15 -10.03 1.06 -16.11
CA PRO A 15 -11.42 1.05 -16.56
C PRO A 15 -11.56 0.43 -17.97
N ASN A 16 -12.62 -0.35 -18.14
CA ASN A 16 -12.91 -1.14 -19.35
C ASN A 16 -14.41 -1.32 -19.51
N PHE A 17 -14.83 -2.01 -20.56
CA PHE A 17 -16.25 -2.21 -20.90
C PHE A 17 -17.09 -2.87 -19.79
N TYR A 18 -16.48 -3.75 -19.00
CA TYR A 18 -17.18 -4.50 -17.96
C TYR A 18 -17.17 -3.77 -16.63
N LEU A 19 -16.03 -3.20 -16.23
CA LEU A 19 -15.84 -2.53 -14.94
C LEU A 19 -15.14 -1.17 -15.10
N ASP A 20 -15.52 -0.20 -14.27
CA ASP A 20 -14.86 1.10 -14.10
C ASP A 20 -13.52 1.02 -13.32
N SER A 21 -12.93 -0.18 -13.24
CA SER A 21 -11.70 -0.52 -12.55
C SER A 21 -10.92 -1.56 -13.35
N GLN A 22 -9.68 -1.84 -12.92
CA GLN A 22 -8.96 -3.01 -13.46
C GLN A 22 -9.76 -4.29 -13.22
N ALA A 23 -9.74 -5.19 -14.19
CA ALA A 23 -10.60 -6.35 -14.21
C ALA A 23 -9.88 -7.58 -14.75
N PHE A 24 -10.12 -8.73 -14.13
CA PHE A 24 -9.71 -10.04 -14.61
C PHE A 24 -10.95 -10.70 -15.21
N ILE A 25 -10.83 -11.10 -16.47
CA ILE A 25 -11.96 -11.59 -17.26
C ILE A 25 -11.71 -13.01 -17.72
N PHE A 26 -12.76 -13.82 -17.74
CA PHE A 26 -12.75 -15.18 -18.25
C PHE A 26 -14.15 -15.60 -18.71
N ASN A 27 -14.19 -16.59 -19.59
CA ASN A 27 -15.44 -17.24 -19.97
C ASN A 27 -15.69 -18.42 -19.01
N LEU A 28 -16.91 -18.52 -18.51
CA LEU A 28 -17.39 -19.58 -17.63
C LEU A 28 -18.48 -20.36 -18.36
N GLN A 29 -18.21 -21.62 -18.65
CA GLN A 29 -19.20 -22.55 -19.15
C GLN A 29 -19.80 -23.32 -17.96
N ILE A 30 -21.13 -23.37 -17.89
CA ILE A 30 -21.88 -24.06 -16.84
C ILE A 30 -22.79 -25.10 -17.50
N GLN A 31 -22.70 -26.37 -17.09
CA GLN A 31 -23.53 -27.47 -17.59
C GLN A 31 -23.82 -28.51 -16.52
N ASN A 32 -25.07 -28.98 -16.46
CA ASN A 32 -25.51 -30.01 -15.50
C ASN A 32 -25.31 -29.58 -14.03
N GLU A 33 -25.53 -28.31 -13.74
CA GLU A 33 -25.49 -27.72 -12.42
C GLU A 33 -26.64 -28.22 -11.52
N LYS A 34 -26.43 -28.13 -10.21
CA LYS A 34 -27.51 -28.29 -9.22
C LYS A 34 -28.33 -27.00 -9.10
N PRO A 35 -29.50 -27.02 -8.45
CA PRO A 35 -30.24 -25.80 -8.12
C PRO A 35 -29.34 -24.80 -7.37
N VAL A 36 -29.53 -23.50 -7.59
CA VAL A 36 -28.67 -22.44 -7.02
C VAL A 36 -28.62 -22.51 -5.49
N GLU A 37 -29.69 -22.94 -4.84
CA GLU A 37 -29.80 -23.10 -3.38
C GLU A 37 -28.77 -24.08 -2.82
N PHE A 38 -28.42 -25.13 -3.58
CA PHE A 38 -27.36 -26.07 -3.19
C PHE A 38 -26.02 -25.34 -3.02
N TYR A 39 -25.70 -24.42 -3.93
CA TYR A 39 -24.45 -23.67 -3.87
C TYR A 39 -24.51 -22.59 -2.78
N HIS A 40 -25.66 -21.95 -2.58
CA HIS A 40 -25.85 -21.03 -1.43
C HIS A 40 -25.54 -21.72 -0.09
N GLU A 41 -26.06 -22.92 0.15
CA GLU A 41 -25.78 -23.69 1.37
C GLU A 41 -24.30 -24.08 1.48
N LEU A 42 -23.69 -24.52 0.38
CA LEU A 42 -22.27 -24.86 0.32
C LEU A 42 -21.38 -23.66 0.68
N ILE A 43 -21.69 -22.49 0.12
CA ILE A 43 -20.97 -21.24 0.35
C ILE A 43 -21.16 -20.76 1.78
N ALA A 44 -22.39 -20.77 2.30
CA ALA A 44 -22.69 -20.33 3.67
C ALA A 44 -21.93 -21.16 4.73
N GLY A 45 -21.59 -22.42 4.44
CA GLY A 45 -20.77 -23.25 5.31
C GLY A 45 -19.29 -22.83 5.41
N VAL A 46 -18.79 -22.08 4.43
CA VAL A 46 -17.40 -21.57 4.38
C VAL A 46 -17.36 -20.08 4.67
N PHE A 47 -18.22 -19.30 4.01
CA PHE A 47 -18.33 -17.85 4.12
C PHE A 47 -19.70 -17.47 4.72
N PRO A 48 -19.92 -17.70 6.03
CA PRO A 48 -21.20 -17.40 6.67
C PRO A 48 -21.55 -15.90 6.67
N GLY A 49 -20.56 -15.04 6.44
CA GLY A 49 -20.73 -13.59 6.27
C GLY A 49 -21.26 -13.18 4.89
N LEU A 50 -21.11 -14.02 3.87
CA LEU A 50 -21.56 -13.72 2.51
C LEU A 50 -23.07 -13.95 2.42
N LYS A 51 -23.83 -12.85 2.51
CA LYS A 51 -25.31 -12.86 2.39
C LYS A 51 -25.73 -12.62 0.94
N SER A 52 -25.33 -13.52 0.06
CA SER A 52 -25.67 -13.43 -1.36
C SER A 52 -27.18 -13.45 -1.59
N LYS A 53 -27.63 -12.68 -2.57
CA LYS A 53 -29.00 -12.70 -3.11
C LYS A 53 -29.04 -13.14 -4.57
N ALA A 54 -27.92 -13.62 -5.10
CA ALA A 54 -27.81 -14.04 -6.48
C ALA A 54 -28.86 -15.10 -6.79
N ALA A 55 -29.69 -14.82 -7.78
CA ALA A 55 -30.75 -15.72 -8.24
C ALA A 55 -30.24 -16.72 -9.28
N ASP A 56 -29.13 -16.40 -9.93
CA ASP A 56 -28.47 -17.22 -10.94
C ASP A 56 -27.10 -17.72 -10.46
N ILE A 57 -26.72 -18.91 -10.91
CA ILE A 57 -25.47 -19.56 -10.49
C ILE A 57 -24.21 -18.85 -11.02
N SER A 58 -24.28 -18.20 -12.19
CA SER A 58 -23.14 -17.44 -12.73
C SER A 58 -22.86 -16.18 -11.90
N GLU A 59 -23.92 -15.50 -11.47
CA GLU A 59 -23.83 -14.35 -10.56
C GLU A 59 -23.30 -14.79 -9.18
N LEU A 60 -23.83 -15.89 -8.63
CA LEU A 60 -23.34 -16.45 -7.37
C LEU A 60 -21.87 -16.88 -7.45
N PHE A 61 -21.43 -17.43 -8.58
CA PHE A 61 -20.03 -17.77 -8.83
C PHE A 61 -19.15 -16.51 -8.79
N ALA A 62 -19.54 -15.45 -9.50
CA ALA A 62 -18.78 -14.20 -9.54
C ALA A 62 -18.72 -13.51 -8.17
N GLU A 63 -19.83 -13.47 -7.43
CA GLU A 63 -19.90 -12.92 -6.07
C GLU A 63 -19.01 -13.73 -5.10
N THR A 64 -19.05 -15.07 -5.19
CA THR A 64 -18.20 -15.95 -4.38
C THR A 64 -16.73 -15.76 -4.72
N LEU A 65 -16.39 -15.64 -6.01
CA LEU A 65 -15.03 -15.37 -6.44
C LEU A 65 -14.53 -14.04 -5.88
N ALA A 66 -15.33 -12.98 -5.96
CA ALA A 66 -14.99 -11.68 -5.37
C ALA A 66 -14.73 -11.80 -3.85
N GLU A 67 -15.52 -12.60 -3.13
CA GLU A 67 -15.31 -12.86 -1.70
C GLU A 67 -14.01 -13.63 -1.42
N ILE A 68 -13.71 -14.68 -2.19
CA ILE A 68 -12.44 -15.42 -2.11
C ILE A 68 -11.26 -14.49 -2.33
N LEU A 69 -11.37 -13.58 -3.31
CA LEU A 69 -10.30 -12.63 -3.63
C LEU A 69 -10.04 -11.61 -2.51
N LYS A 70 -10.95 -11.42 -1.56
CA LYS A 70 -10.70 -10.59 -0.36
C LYS A 70 -9.77 -11.25 0.65
N MET A 71 -9.44 -12.53 0.48
CA MET A 71 -8.49 -13.31 1.29
C MET A 71 -8.81 -13.32 2.80
N GLU A 72 -10.05 -13.02 3.20
CA GLU A 72 -10.46 -12.81 4.60
C GLU A 72 -9.65 -11.73 5.37
N ILE A 73 -9.01 -10.82 4.62
CA ILE A 73 -8.30 -9.66 5.20
C ILE A 73 -8.91 -8.34 4.72
N GLY A 74 -10.14 -8.38 4.19
CA GLY A 74 -10.89 -7.20 3.81
C GLY A 74 -10.19 -6.37 2.72
N LEU A 75 -9.67 -7.04 1.68
CA LEU A 75 -9.14 -6.31 0.53
C LEU A 75 -10.27 -5.55 -0.18
N PHE A 76 -10.01 -4.37 -0.77
CA PHE A 76 -10.95 -3.51 -1.49
C PHE A 76 -11.49 -4.09 -2.81
N ILE A 77 -11.48 -5.40 -2.98
CA ILE A 77 -12.08 -6.08 -4.14
C ILE A 77 -13.57 -6.22 -3.88
N GLY A 78 -14.39 -5.60 -4.73
CA GLY A 78 -15.84 -5.67 -4.54
C GLY A 78 -16.65 -5.67 -5.83
N LYS A 79 -16.04 -5.32 -6.96
CA LYS A 79 -16.76 -5.19 -8.23
C LYS A 79 -16.65 -6.46 -9.05
N TYR A 80 -17.77 -6.86 -9.64
CA TYR A 80 -17.85 -7.90 -10.64
C TYR A 80 -18.99 -7.58 -11.61
N ASP A 81 -18.91 -8.15 -12.80
CA ASP A 81 -19.97 -8.11 -13.82
C ASP A 81 -20.09 -9.50 -14.45
N VAL A 82 -21.32 -9.88 -14.80
CA VAL A 82 -21.60 -11.13 -15.50
C VAL A 82 -22.48 -10.84 -16.69
N SER A 83 -21.99 -11.19 -17.87
CA SER A 83 -22.73 -11.08 -19.13
C SER A 83 -22.75 -12.42 -19.87
N SER A 84 -23.58 -12.54 -20.90
CA SER A 84 -23.70 -13.77 -21.70
C SER A 84 -23.00 -13.60 -23.05
N ASP A 85 -22.28 -14.63 -23.49
CA ASP A 85 -21.67 -14.75 -24.81
C ASP A 85 -22.00 -16.13 -25.39
N GLY A 86 -23.11 -16.20 -26.14
CA GLY A 86 -23.65 -17.46 -26.66
C GLY A 86 -24.07 -18.41 -25.52
N ASP A 87 -23.42 -19.57 -25.47
CA ASP A 87 -23.66 -20.60 -24.44
C ASP A 87 -22.69 -20.50 -23.24
N GLU A 88 -21.85 -19.45 -23.20
CA GLU A 88 -20.91 -19.18 -22.11
C GLU A 88 -21.29 -17.88 -21.38
N PHE A 89 -20.87 -17.75 -20.13
CA PHE A 89 -20.91 -16.48 -19.39
C PHE A 89 -19.55 -15.80 -19.46
N VAL A 90 -19.52 -14.48 -19.60
CA VAL A 90 -18.31 -13.67 -19.44
C VAL A 90 -18.34 -13.08 -18.04
N VAL A 91 -17.38 -13.47 -17.22
CA VAL A 91 -17.25 -13.01 -15.83
C VAL A 91 -16.09 -12.04 -15.74
N ALA A 92 -16.39 -10.82 -15.31
CA ALA A 92 -15.42 -9.80 -14.97
C ALA A 92 -15.34 -9.66 -13.45
N VAL A 93 -14.14 -9.67 -12.88
CA VAL A 93 -13.95 -9.42 -11.44
C VAL A 93 -12.78 -8.46 -11.22
N GLU A 94 -12.94 -7.52 -10.30
CA GLU A 94 -11.84 -6.69 -9.85
C GLU A 94 -10.73 -7.57 -9.25
N TYR A 95 -9.48 -7.24 -9.52
CA TYR A 95 -8.35 -8.08 -9.12
C TYR A 95 -7.15 -7.25 -8.66
N LEU A 96 -6.20 -7.91 -8.00
CA LEU A 96 -4.90 -7.33 -7.62
C LEU A 96 -3.74 -8.05 -8.31
N ASP A 97 -3.75 -9.38 -8.28
CA ASP A 97 -2.71 -10.21 -8.90
C ASP A 97 -3.32 -11.24 -9.86
N LYS A 98 -2.88 -11.20 -11.12
CA LYS A 98 -3.40 -12.06 -12.20
C LYS A 98 -3.24 -13.55 -11.90
N LYS A 99 -2.12 -13.96 -11.29
CA LYS A 99 -1.84 -15.38 -11.02
C LYS A 99 -2.69 -15.89 -9.87
N ILE A 100 -2.79 -15.10 -8.80
CA ILE A 100 -3.65 -15.41 -7.66
C ILE A 100 -5.11 -15.49 -8.10
N THR A 101 -5.59 -14.53 -8.89
CA THR A 101 -6.98 -14.55 -9.36
C THR A 101 -7.28 -15.74 -10.25
N LYS A 102 -6.40 -16.09 -11.18
CA LYS A 102 -6.56 -17.30 -12.00
C LYS A 102 -6.64 -18.56 -11.13
N LYS A 103 -5.79 -18.66 -10.10
CA LYS A 103 -5.80 -19.79 -9.17
C LYS A 103 -7.08 -19.82 -8.33
N ALA A 104 -7.58 -18.68 -7.89
CA ALA A 104 -8.86 -18.56 -7.19
C ALA A 104 -10.02 -19.07 -8.06
N VAL A 105 -10.05 -18.72 -9.35
CA VAL A 105 -11.03 -19.25 -10.32
C VAL A 105 -10.94 -20.78 -10.39
N THR A 106 -9.73 -21.34 -10.52
CA THR A 106 -9.54 -22.79 -10.55
C THR A 106 -10.01 -23.47 -9.27
N ILE A 107 -9.66 -22.93 -8.09
CA ILE A 107 -10.11 -23.45 -6.80
C ILE A 107 -11.63 -23.45 -6.69
N LEU A 108 -12.29 -22.37 -7.13
CA LEU A 108 -13.74 -22.26 -7.10
C LEU A 108 -14.41 -23.25 -8.07
N CYS A 109 -13.90 -23.38 -9.30
CA CYS A 109 -14.37 -24.39 -10.25
C CYS A 109 -14.23 -25.81 -9.67
N ASP A 110 -13.07 -26.15 -9.13
CA ASP A 110 -12.81 -27.48 -8.53
C ASP A 110 -13.77 -27.74 -7.36
N TRP A 111 -13.93 -26.76 -6.48
CA TRP A 111 -14.82 -26.88 -5.32
C TRP A 111 -16.27 -27.12 -5.75
N PHE A 112 -16.77 -26.36 -6.72
CA PHE A 112 -18.13 -26.50 -7.22
C PHE A 112 -18.32 -27.81 -8.01
N ASN A 113 -17.36 -28.19 -8.85
CA ASN A 113 -17.39 -29.43 -9.62
C ASN A 113 -17.43 -30.66 -8.70
N LYS A 114 -16.53 -30.73 -7.71
CA LYS A 114 -16.47 -31.84 -6.75
C LYS A 114 -17.74 -31.92 -5.89
N SER A 115 -18.22 -30.78 -5.40
CA SER A 115 -19.47 -30.72 -4.63
C SER A 115 -20.70 -31.13 -5.47
N THR A 116 -20.72 -30.77 -6.75
CA THR A 116 -21.78 -31.19 -7.69
C THR A 116 -21.77 -32.71 -7.88
N ALA A 117 -20.59 -33.30 -8.05
CA ALA A 117 -20.39 -34.75 -8.16
C ALA A 117 -20.61 -35.54 -6.85
N GLY A 118 -20.79 -34.85 -5.71
CA GLY A 118 -20.90 -35.50 -4.39
C GLY A 118 -19.55 -35.99 -3.85
N GLU A 119 -18.45 -35.47 -4.38
CA GLU A 119 -17.07 -35.77 -3.94
C GLU A 119 -16.62 -34.74 -2.89
N TRP A 120 -15.75 -35.18 -1.97
CA TRP A 120 -15.16 -34.29 -0.97
C TRP A 120 -14.09 -33.38 -1.59
N TYR A 121 -14.12 -32.09 -1.23
CA TYR A 121 -13.08 -31.12 -1.56
C TYR A 121 -12.78 -30.27 -0.33
N ASP A 122 -11.51 -30.26 0.10
CA ASP A 122 -11.08 -29.46 1.24
C ASP A 122 -10.78 -28.02 0.80
N PHE A 123 -11.84 -27.23 0.67
CA PHE A 123 -11.74 -25.83 0.27
C PHE A 123 -10.86 -25.02 1.24
N LYS A 124 -10.95 -25.29 2.55
CA LYS A 124 -10.20 -24.53 3.55
C LYS A 124 -8.70 -24.69 3.36
N VAL A 125 -8.23 -25.91 3.09
CA VAL A 125 -6.80 -26.16 2.79
C VAL A 125 -6.37 -25.47 1.49
N ALA A 126 -7.18 -25.56 0.43
CA ALA A 126 -6.88 -24.88 -0.84
C ALA A 126 -6.83 -23.35 -0.68
N PHE A 127 -7.75 -22.78 0.10
CA PHE A 127 -7.83 -21.36 0.37
C PHE A 127 -6.68 -20.87 1.25
N GLN A 128 -6.27 -21.62 2.27
CA GLN A 128 -5.07 -21.32 3.06
C GLN A 128 -3.79 -21.31 2.21
N GLN A 129 -3.68 -22.23 1.25
CA GLN A 129 -2.56 -22.22 0.31
C GLN A 129 -2.60 -21.00 -0.62
N LEU A 130 -3.80 -20.59 -1.07
CA LEU A 130 -3.98 -19.38 -1.86
C LEU A 130 -3.56 -18.13 -1.06
N GLN A 131 -3.98 -18.02 0.20
CA GLN A 131 -3.58 -16.93 1.12
C GLN A 131 -2.06 -16.89 1.30
N ALA A 132 -1.42 -18.04 1.57
CA ALA A 132 0.04 -18.12 1.73
C ALA A 132 0.83 -17.79 0.44
N GLU A 133 0.22 -17.96 -0.73
CA GLU A 133 0.77 -17.49 -2.01
C GLU A 133 0.52 -16.00 -2.21
N PHE A 134 -0.65 -15.49 -1.86
CA PHE A 134 -0.98 -14.07 -1.91
C PHE A 134 -0.04 -13.24 -1.02
N ASP A 135 0.29 -13.73 0.18
CA ASP A 135 1.22 -13.09 1.12
C ASP A 135 2.63 -12.88 0.52
N LYS A 136 3.01 -13.67 -0.49
CA LYS A 136 4.30 -13.56 -1.20
C LYS A 136 4.24 -12.62 -2.40
N THR A 137 3.06 -12.13 -2.77
CA THR A 137 2.89 -11.14 -3.83
C THR A 137 3.25 -9.74 -3.34
N LEU A 138 3.28 -8.77 -4.26
CA LEU A 138 3.44 -7.37 -3.91
C LEU A 138 2.34 -6.82 -2.98
N PHE A 139 1.13 -7.38 -3.08
CA PHE A 139 -0.04 -6.93 -2.34
C PHE A 139 -0.22 -7.66 -1.00
N GLY A 140 0.57 -8.71 -0.75
CA GLY A 140 0.61 -9.41 0.54
C GLY A 140 1.24 -8.59 1.68
N GLY A 141 2.06 -7.59 1.35
CA GLY A 141 2.71 -6.73 2.34
C GLY A 141 1.74 -5.68 2.90
N PRO A 142 1.53 -5.60 4.22
CA PRO A 142 0.46 -4.77 4.79
C PRO A 142 0.68 -3.26 4.62
N THR A 143 1.93 -2.81 4.58
CA THR A 143 2.23 -1.38 4.39
C THR A 143 1.93 -0.93 2.97
N ILE A 144 2.41 -1.66 1.96
CA ILE A 144 2.17 -1.32 0.54
C ILE A 144 0.67 -1.35 0.26
N TYR A 145 0.01 -2.43 0.68
CA TYR A 145 -1.42 -2.58 0.45
C TYR A 145 -2.24 -1.44 1.08
N SER A 146 -1.91 -1.05 2.32
CA SER A 146 -2.61 0.06 2.99
C SER A 146 -2.49 1.41 2.28
N LEU A 147 -1.39 1.65 1.55
CA LEU A 147 -1.21 2.86 0.73
C LEU A 147 -1.99 2.78 -0.58
N VAL A 148 -2.05 1.62 -1.21
CA VAL A 148 -2.89 1.39 -2.40
C VAL A 148 -4.36 1.60 -2.02
N GLU A 149 -4.83 0.94 -0.96
CA GLU A 149 -6.19 1.09 -0.41
C GLU A 149 -6.52 2.54 -0.07
N ALA A 150 -5.60 3.27 0.57
CA ALA A 150 -5.77 4.70 0.85
C ALA A 150 -5.91 5.53 -0.43
N GLY A 151 -5.16 5.21 -1.49
CA GLY A 151 -5.29 5.85 -2.79
C GLY A 151 -6.69 5.66 -3.37
N HIS A 152 -7.18 4.42 -3.40
CA HIS A 152 -8.53 4.11 -3.86
C HIS A 152 -9.60 4.83 -3.05
N ARG A 153 -9.52 4.81 -1.71
CA ARG A 153 -10.47 5.49 -0.82
C ARG A 153 -10.50 7.00 -1.00
N LEU A 154 -9.34 7.61 -1.25
CA LEU A 154 -9.22 9.04 -1.53
C LEU A 154 -9.55 9.40 -2.98
N ASN A 155 -9.83 8.42 -3.86
CA ASN A 155 -9.99 8.61 -5.30
C ASN A 155 -8.73 9.20 -5.98
N ILE A 156 -7.55 8.92 -5.43
CA ILE A 156 -6.24 9.18 -6.04
C ILE A 156 -5.93 8.00 -6.98
N PRO A 157 -5.71 8.24 -8.28
CA PRO A 157 -5.34 7.16 -9.19
C PRO A 157 -4.08 6.44 -8.72
N VAL A 158 -4.09 5.11 -8.76
CA VAL A 158 -2.93 4.29 -8.38
C VAL A 158 -2.80 3.11 -9.34
N PHE A 159 -1.57 2.85 -9.79
CA PHE A 159 -1.26 1.69 -10.61
C PHE A 159 0.20 1.26 -10.39
N TYR A 160 0.49 0.00 -10.70
CA TYR A 160 1.81 -0.57 -10.52
C TYR A 160 2.64 -0.45 -11.81
N LEU A 161 3.88 0.05 -11.66
CA LEU A 161 4.87 0.14 -12.73
C LEU A 161 5.77 -1.09 -12.65
N PHE A 162 5.46 -2.11 -13.46
CA PHE A 162 6.21 -3.37 -13.46
C PHE A 162 7.68 -3.17 -13.83
N GLU A 163 7.97 -2.23 -14.73
CA GLU A 163 9.34 -1.98 -15.22
C GLU A 163 10.21 -1.25 -14.18
N GLU A 164 9.58 -0.54 -13.24
CA GLU A 164 10.26 0.23 -12.19
C GLU A 164 10.22 -0.46 -10.82
N ASN A 165 9.43 -1.53 -10.69
CA ASN A 165 9.17 -2.23 -9.44
C ASN A 165 8.60 -1.32 -8.33
N GLN A 166 7.75 -0.35 -8.71
CA GLN A 166 7.20 0.70 -7.85
C GLN A 166 5.74 1.00 -8.20
N PHE A 167 5.02 1.64 -7.28
CA PHE A 167 3.67 2.16 -7.52
C PHE A 167 3.75 3.63 -7.92
N GLN A 168 2.79 4.06 -8.74
CA GLN A 168 2.54 5.45 -9.06
C GLN A 168 1.17 5.85 -8.53
N TRP A 169 1.13 6.94 -7.77
CA TRP A 169 -0.09 7.66 -7.40
C TRP A 169 -0.18 8.94 -8.22
N GLY A 170 -1.35 9.26 -8.74
CA GLY A 170 -1.56 10.43 -9.59
C GLY A 170 -0.91 10.34 -10.98
N TYR A 171 -0.97 11.45 -11.73
CA TYR A 171 -0.60 11.49 -13.15
C TYR A 171 0.33 12.66 -13.49
N GLY A 172 1.12 12.47 -14.55
CA GLY A 172 1.94 13.51 -15.17
C GLY A 172 2.87 14.22 -14.18
N LYS A 173 2.93 15.54 -14.25
CA LYS A 173 3.73 16.39 -13.34
C LYS A 173 3.32 16.33 -11.88
N LYS A 174 2.11 15.84 -11.57
CA LYS A 174 1.59 15.72 -10.20
C LYS A 174 1.88 14.35 -9.58
N GLN A 175 2.48 13.41 -10.32
CA GLN A 175 2.65 12.03 -9.86
C GLN A 175 3.53 11.89 -8.61
N LEU A 176 3.22 10.90 -7.79
CA LEU A 176 4.06 10.38 -6.72
C LEU A 176 4.40 8.92 -6.99
N ARG A 177 5.67 8.61 -7.26
CA ARG A 177 6.17 7.24 -7.42
C ARG A 177 6.93 6.76 -6.19
N GLY A 178 6.74 5.51 -5.79
CA GLY A 178 7.43 4.94 -4.64
C GLY A 178 7.04 3.50 -4.33
N ARG A 179 7.64 2.96 -3.27
CA ARG A 179 7.35 1.63 -2.74
C ARG A 179 7.41 1.66 -1.22
N SER A 180 6.45 1.00 -0.58
CA SER A 180 6.24 1.14 0.87
C SER A 180 6.07 2.63 1.19
N THR A 181 6.82 3.18 2.13
CA THR A 181 6.74 4.59 2.55
C THR A 181 7.93 5.43 2.07
N THR A 182 8.66 4.96 1.05
CA THR A 182 9.77 5.66 0.41
C THR A 182 9.42 6.03 -1.03
N PHE A 183 9.65 7.28 -1.40
CA PHE A 183 9.22 7.88 -2.66
C PHE A 183 10.39 8.44 -3.46
N HIS A 184 10.20 8.58 -4.77
CA HIS A 184 11.21 9.07 -5.72
C HIS A 184 11.71 10.49 -5.44
N ASN A 185 10.99 11.28 -4.63
CA ASN A 185 11.38 12.64 -4.24
C ASN A 185 11.98 12.72 -2.82
N ASP A 186 12.15 11.58 -2.14
CA ASP A 186 12.93 11.48 -0.91
C ASP A 186 14.43 11.63 -1.23
N GLY A 187 15.17 12.23 -0.31
CA GLY A 187 16.61 12.36 -0.35
C GLY A 187 17.25 11.00 -0.14
N ILE A 188 17.92 10.48 -1.17
CA ILE A 188 18.65 9.22 -1.10
C ILE A 188 19.71 9.28 0.01
N LYS A 189 20.44 10.40 0.12
CA LYS A 189 21.45 10.58 1.17
C LYS A 189 20.88 10.67 2.57
N ASP A 190 19.71 11.26 2.74
CA ASP A 190 19.05 11.32 4.04
C ASP A 190 18.49 9.94 4.43
N THR A 191 17.96 9.21 3.46
CA THR A 191 17.52 7.81 3.63
C THR A 191 18.71 6.92 4.02
N GLU A 192 19.83 7.00 3.30
CA GLU A 192 21.07 6.28 3.62
C GLU A 192 21.62 6.67 5.00
N PHE A 193 21.58 7.97 5.34
CA PHE A 193 22.07 8.46 6.61
C PHE A 193 21.37 7.79 7.80
N THR A 194 20.05 7.55 7.71
CA THR A 194 19.30 6.84 8.77
C THR A 194 19.77 5.40 9.02
N MET A 195 20.54 4.79 8.11
CA MET A 195 21.08 3.45 8.28
C MET A 195 22.34 3.41 9.17
N TYR A 196 23.04 4.54 9.33
CA TYR A 196 24.28 4.66 10.12
C TYR A 196 23.97 5.08 11.56
N LYS A 197 23.71 4.10 12.43
CA LYS A 197 23.23 4.35 13.81
C LYS A 197 24.17 5.23 14.64
N ASP A 198 25.47 5.06 14.46
CA ASP A 198 26.53 5.81 15.12
C ASP A 198 26.54 7.28 14.66
N MET A 199 26.57 7.52 13.35
CA MET A 199 26.55 8.87 12.79
C MET A 199 25.25 9.61 13.11
N VAL A 200 24.11 8.90 13.13
CA VAL A 200 22.83 9.46 13.56
C VAL A 200 22.87 9.85 15.05
N GLY A 201 23.48 9.02 15.89
CA GLY A 201 23.69 9.32 17.31
C GLY A 201 24.51 10.60 17.51
N GLU A 202 25.66 10.71 16.84
CA GLU A 202 26.52 11.91 16.89
C GLU A 202 25.79 13.16 16.40
N PHE A 203 25.00 13.04 15.33
CA PHE A 203 24.18 14.13 14.81
C PHE A 203 23.11 14.59 15.81
N LEU A 204 22.43 13.65 16.46
CA LEU A 204 21.43 13.95 17.49
C LEU A 204 22.06 14.67 18.68
N GLU A 205 23.22 14.20 19.15
CA GLU A 205 23.97 14.84 20.23
C GLU A 205 24.40 16.26 19.85
N MET A 206 24.95 16.45 18.64
CA MET A 206 25.32 17.76 18.11
C MET A 206 24.12 18.72 18.08
N CYS A 207 22.92 18.23 17.78
CA CYS A 207 21.69 19.01 17.77
C CYS A 207 21.11 19.27 19.18
N GLY A 208 21.71 18.70 20.24
CA GLY A 208 21.19 18.77 21.60
C GLY A 208 19.92 17.95 21.82
N LEU A 209 19.70 16.93 20.99
CA LEU A 209 18.57 16.01 21.09
C LEU A 209 18.93 14.81 21.98
N PRO A 210 17.96 14.25 22.72
CA PRO A 210 18.23 13.19 23.67
C PRO A 210 18.54 11.89 22.93
N THR A 211 19.74 11.35 23.11
CA THR A 211 20.16 10.06 22.56
C THR A 211 21.14 9.39 23.55
N PRO A 212 21.24 8.05 23.61
CA PRO A 212 22.23 7.42 24.48
C PRO A 212 23.66 7.80 24.04
N ASN A 213 24.42 8.40 24.95
CA ASN A 213 25.86 8.64 24.74
C ASN A 213 26.55 7.31 24.48
N GLY A 214 27.40 7.25 23.45
CA GLY A 214 28.16 6.05 23.17
C GLY A 214 29.26 6.22 22.14
N VAL A 215 30.19 5.27 22.15
CA VAL A 215 31.39 5.28 21.30
C VAL A 215 31.56 3.92 20.63
N ASN A 216 31.97 3.95 19.37
CA ASN A 216 32.39 2.77 18.65
C ASN A 216 33.78 2.33 19.12
N CYS A 217 33.89 1.08 19.54
CA CYS A 217 35.12 0.46 20.00
C CYS A 217 35.44 -0.75 19.12
N PHE A 218 36.73 -0.96 18.84
CA PHE A 218 37.21 -2.01 17.95
C PHE A 218 38.05 -3.07 18.67
N GLU A 219 38.41 -2.81 19.93
CA GLU A 219 39.15 -3.74 20.78
C GLU A 219 38.44 -3.95 22.13
N GLU A 220 38.67 -5.12 22.74
CA GLU A 220 38.01 -5.49 24.00
C GLU A 220 38.32 -4.49 25.14
N ASP A 221 39.58 -4.02 25.22
CA ASP A 221 40.00 -3.08 26.25
C ASP A 221 39.42 -1.68 26.03
N GLU A 222 39.17 -1.27 24.77
CA GLU A 222 38.48 -0.02 24.46
C GLU A 222 37.03 -0.05 24.97
N VAL A 223 36.33 -1.16 24.75
CA VAL A 223 34.92 -1.33 25.18
C VAL A 223 34.82 -1.25 26.71
N VAL A 224 35.77 -1.86 27.43
CA VAL A 224 35.81 -1.79 28.90
C VAL A 224 36.15 -0.38 29.39
N ALA A 225 37.14 0.27 28.78
CA ALA A 225 37.52 1.63 29.13
C ALA A 225 36.36 2.62 28.92
N GLU A 226 35.63 2.50 27.81
CA GLU A 226 34.48 3.36 27.56
C GLU A 226 33.30 3.03 28.50
N ALA A 227 33.04 1.76 28.78
CA ALA A 227 32.00 1.37 29.75
C ALA A 227 32.25 1.97 31.14
N LEU A 228 33.51 2.00 31.59
CA LEU A 228 33.91 2.65 32.85
C LEU A 228 33.72 4.17 32.82
N LYS A 229 34.00 4.80 31.67
CA LYS A 229 33.85 6.24 31.47
C LYS A 229 32.38 6.67 31.43
N ILE A 230 31.52 5.90 30.78
CA ILE A 230 30.06 6.12 30.74
C ILE A 230 29.44 5.85 32.11
N GLY A 231 29.90 4.80 32.79
CA GLY A 231 29.36 4.31 34.05
C GLY A 231 28.23 3.30 33.84
N PHE A 232 28.19 2.27 34.69
CA PHE A 232 27.18 1.22 34.64
C PHE A 232 25.80 1.70 35.13
N PRO A 233 24.69 1.21 34.55
CA PRO A 233 24.61 0.17 33.52
C PRO A 233 24.87 0.66 32.10
N VAL A 234 25.48 -0.21 31.29
CA VAL A 234 25.74 0.04 29.86
C VAL A 234 25.08 -0.99 28.95
N VAL A 235 24.99 -0.65 27.66
CA VAL A 235 24.58 -1.51 26.55
C VAL A 235 25.78 -1.68 25.63
N VAL A 236 26.02 -2.91 25.18
CA VAL A 236 27.01 -3.21 24.14
C VAL A 236 26.29 -3.84 22.95
N LYS A 237 26.45 -3.26 21.76
CA LYS A 237 25.79 -3.71 20.51
C LYS A 237 26.75 -3.67 19.32
N PRO A 238 26.58 -4.52 18.28
CA PRO A 238 27.38 -4.41 17.07
C PRO A 238 27.10 -3.09 16.33
N VAL A 239 28.12 -2.54 15.67
CA VAL A 239 27.97 -1.34 14.80
C VAL A 239 27.09 -1.67 13.59
N ALA A 240 27.39 -2.78 12.91
CA ALA A 240 26.57 -3.33 11.85
C ALA A 240 25.61 -4.39 12.40
N GLY A 241 24.30 -4.14 12.34
CA GLY A 241 23.29 -5.10 12.78
C GLY A 241 21.86 -4.59 12.66
N HIS A 242 20.93 -5.51 12.37
CA HIS A 242 19.50 -5.26 12.27
C HIS A 242 18.71 -5.97 13.39
N LYS A 243 17.54 -5.42 13.74
CA LYS A 243 16.52 -6.08 14.59
C LYS A 243 17.00 -6.50 15.99
N GLY A 244 17.97 -5.80 16.56
CA GLY A 244 18.45 -6.06 17.92
C GLY A 244 19.31 -7.33 18.08
N GLN A 245 19.78 -7.93 16.98
CA GLN A 245 20.74 -9.03 17.03
C GLN A 245 22.07 -8.56 17.64
N GLY A 246 22.65 -9.38 18.52
CA GLY A 246 23.92 -9.07 19.19
C GLY A 246 23.88 -7.98 20.26
N VAL A 247 22.70 -7.42 20.60
CA VAL A 247 22.56 -6.40 21.64
C VAL A 247 22.57 -7.05 23.03
N THR A 248 23.53 -6.69 23.87
CA THR A 248 23.55 -7.06 25.30
C THR A 248 23.24 -5.84 26.15
N THR A 249 22.14 -5.90 26.90
CA THR A 249 21.62 -4.82 27.75
C THR A 249 21.77 -5.14 29.23
N GLY A 250 21.74 -4.10 30.08
CA GLY A 250 21.79 -4.25 31.53
C GLY A 250 23.12 -4.76 32.06
N ILE A 251 24.22 -4.41 31.38
CA ILE A 251 25.57 -4.81 31.77
C ILE A 251 26.00 -3.97 32.98
N MET A 252 26.40 -4.65 34.05
CA MET A 252 26.71 -4.04 35.36
C MET A 252 28.18 -4.15 35.76
N SER A 253 29.02 -4.85 34.98
CA SER A 253 30.43 -5.08 35.31
C SER A 253 31.32 -5.18 34.08
N GLU A 254 32.62 -4.96 34.27
CA GLU A 254 33.64 -5.10 33.22
C GLU A 254 33.67 -6.51 32.61
N GLU A 255 33.51 -7.54 33.43
CA GLU A 255 33.51 -8.93 32.94
C GLU A 255 32.32 -9.19 32.01
N GLU A 256 31.13 -8.69 32.38
CA GLU A 256 29.95 -8.77 31.52
C GLU A 256 30.13 -7.98 30.21
N VAL A 257 30.84 -6.84 30.24
CA VAL A 257 31.21 -6.08 29.03
C VAL A 257 32.10 -6.91 28.11
N ARG A 258 33.14 -7.56 28.66
CA ARG A 258 34.05 -8.43 27.89
C ARG A 258 33.29 -9.60 27.27
N ILE A 259 32.39 -10.23 28.02
CA ILE A 259 31.53 -11.31 27.53
C ILE A 259 30.63 -10.82 26.38
N ALA A 260 30.00 -9.64 26.54
CA ALA A 260 29.15 -9.06 25.51
C ALA A 260 29.94 -8.77 24.22
N TYR A 261 31.14 -8.19 24.34
CA TYR A 261 32.02 -7.91 23.21
C TYR A 261 32.44 -9.20 22.47
N ARG A 262 32.92 -10.21 23.22
CA ARG A 262 33.32 -11.50 22.63
C ARG A 262 32.18 -12.18 21.89
N LYS A 263 30.95 -12.13 22.41
CA LYS A 263 29.76 -12.65 21.71
C LYS A 263 29.57 -11.99 20.35
N ILE A 264 29.75 -10.68 20.25
CA ILE A 264 29.64 -9.96 18.96
C ILE A 264 30.72 -10.42 17.99
N VAL A 265 31.98 -10.48 18.45
CA VAL A 265 33.13 -10.93 17.64
C VAL A 265 32.94 -12.37 17.16
N ASP A 266 32.49 -13.26 18.04
CA ASP A 266 32.28 -14.67 17.73
C ASP A 266 31.10 -14.86 16.76
N SER A 267 30.02 -14.07 16.90
CA SER A 267 28.90 -14.07 15.94
C SER A 267 29.36 -13.65 14.54
N ALA A 268 30.14 -12.56 14.44
CA ALA A 268 30.66 -12.09 13.15
C ALA A 268 31.54 -13.15 12.48
N LYS A 269 32.41 -13.82 13.25
CA LYS A 269 33.24 -14.94 12.76
C LYS A 269 32.40 -16.13 12.29
N ALA A 270 31.37 -16.51 13.05
CA ALA A 270 30.50 -17.64 12.72
C ALA A 270 29.70 -17.38 11.43
N GLU A 271 29.30 -16.13 11.20
CA GLU A 271 28.57 -15.70 10.00
C GLU A 271 29.49 -15.42 8.80
N GLY A 272 30.81 -15.41 9.00
CA GLY A 272 31.79 -15.12 7.94
C GLY A 272 31.78 -13.66 7.47
N VAL A 273 31.30 -12.74 8.32
CA VAL A 273 31.27 -11.31 8.05
C VAL A 273 32.42 -10.59 8.77
N ASN A 274 32.82 -9.44 8.24
CA ASN A 274 33.85 -8.63 8.91
C ASN A 274 33.27 -8.02 10.19
N PHE A 275 34.07 -8.01 11.25
CA PHE A 275 33.73 -7.29 12.47
C PHE A 275 33.91 -5.79 12.24
N GLU A 276 32.81 -5.04 12.35
CA GLU A 276 32.78 -3.58 12.10
C GLU A 276 32.85 -2.74 13.40
N GLY A 277 33.08 -3.37 14.55
CA GLY A 277 33.13 -2.70 15.85
C GLY A 277 31.94 -3.03 16.77
N ALA A 278 32.07 -2.62 18.02
CA ALA A 278 31.02 -2.68 19.04
C ALA A 278 30.78 -1.27 19.60
N LEU A 279 29.52 -0.84 19.59
CA LEU A 279 29.08 0.42 20.16
C LEU A 279 28.70 0.22 21.63
N VAL A 280 29.42 0.92 22.52
CA VAL A 280 29.14 0.96 23.96
C VAL A 280 28.31 2.20 24.25
N GLN A 281 27.15 2.04 24.87
CA GLN A 281 26.26 3.17 25.17
C GLN A 281 25.71 3.12 26.60
N GLN A 282 25.26 4.27 27.09
CA GLN A 282 24.45 4.34 28.31
C GLN A 282 23.16 3.53 28.19
N GLN A 283 22.81 2.77 29.22
CA GLN A 283 21.51 2.12 29.31
C GLN A 283 20.40 3.17 29.55
N ILE A 284 19.42 3.23 28.65
CA ILE A 284 18.19 3.97 28.85
C ILE A 284 17.10 3.01 29.32
N TYR A 285 16.31 3.43 30.30
CA TYR A 285 15.15 2.73 30.81
C TYR A 285 13.87 3.45 30.38
N GLY A 286 12.84 2.68 30.08
CA GLY A 286 11.54 3.22 29.67
C GLY A 286 10.77 2.23 28.83
N THR A 287 9.59 2.65 28.38
CA THR A 287 8.80 1.93 27.40
C THR A 287 9.23 2.32 26.00
N ASP A 288 9.22 1.33 25.10
CA ASP A 288 9.57 1.49 23.69
C ASP A 288 8.40 2.16 22.96
N HIS A 289 8.68 3.26 22.29
CA HIS A 289 7.72 3.95 21.45
C HIS A 289 8.27 4.18 20.04
N ARG A 290 7.39 4.08 19.05
CA ARG A 290 7.60 4.60 17.70
C ARG A 290 6.77 5.87 17.50
N LEU A 291 7.47 6.98 17.28
CA LEU A 291 6.89 8.25 16.88
C LEU A 291 7.00 8.37 15.36
N LEU A 292 5.94 8.85 14.70
CA LEU A 292 5.92 9.06 13.26
C LEU A 292 5.79 10.53 12.91
N ALA A 293 6.65 10.98 11.99
CA ALA A 293 6.46 12.22 11.25
C ALA A 293 6.16 11.92 9.78
N VAL A 294 5.19 12.64 9.21
CA VAL A 294 4.81 12.59 7.80
C VAL A 294 4.76 14.02 7.27
N GLY A 295 5.48 14.29 6.17
CA GLY A 295 5.57 15.64 5.62
C GLY A 295 6.13 16.68 6.61
N GLY A 296 7.04 16.26 7.49
CA GLY A 296 7.61 17.12 8.55
C GLY A 296 6.68 17.39 9.73
N LYS A 297 5.53 16.71 9.82
CA LYS A 297 4.54 16.85 10.90
C LYS A 297 4.37 15.57 11.68
N PHE A 298 4.27 15.67 13.00
CA PHE A 298 3.96 14.52 13.84
C PHE A 298 2.55 14.02 13.53
N VAL A 299 2.38 12.70 13.38
CA VAL A 299 1.08 12.11 13.01
C VAL A 299 0.59 11.00 13.92
N ALA A 300 1.49 10.27 14.58
CA ALA A 300 1.15 9.12 15.41
C ALA A 300 2.27 8.78 16.40
N ALA A 301 1.89 8.24 17.56
CA ALA A 301 2.78 7.57 18.49
C ALA A 301 2.22 6.18 18.85
N LEU A 302 3.09 5.18 18.83
CA LEU A 302 2.76 3.80 19.19
C LEU A 302 3.71 3.32 20.27
N GLU A 303 3.18 2.85 21.40
CA GLU A 303 3.92 2.09 22.39
C GLU A 303 4.02 0.62 21.93
N ARG A 304 5.22 0.06 22.01
CA ARG A 304 5.50 -1.35 21.72
C ARG A 304 5.82 -2.06 23.03
N VAL A 305 4.99 -3.03 23.36
CA VAL A 305 5.19 -3.87 24.55
C VAL A 305 5.74 -5.23 24.12
N PRO A 306 6.78 -5.79 24.76
CA PRO A 306 7.21 -7.14 24.48
C PRO A 306 6.10 -8.16 24.68
N ALA A 307 6.17 -9.29 23.98
CA ALA A 307 5.20 -10.37 24.15
C ALA A 307 5.11 -10.77 25.63
N TYR A 308 3.90 -10.95 26.15
CA TYR A 308 3.66 -11.34 27.54
C TYR A 308 2.45 -12.26 27.62
N VAL A 309 2.31 -12.94 28.76
CA VAL A 309 1.08 -13.62 29.18
C VAL A 309 0.77 -13.23 30.63
N ASP A 310 -0.51 -13.15 30.96
CA ASP A 310 -0.97 -12.91 32.33
C ASP A 310 -1.38 -14.25 32.96
N GLY A 311 -0.80 -14.55 34.13
CA GLY A 311 -1.07 -15.79 34.85
C GLY A 311 -2.51 -15.87 35.36
N ASP A 312 -3.09 -17.06 35.32
CA ASP A 312 -4.39 -17.38 35.90
C ASP A 312 -4.26 -18.31 37.13
N GLY A 313 -3.05 -18.70 37.49
CA GLY A 313 -2.76 -19.63 38.59
C GLY A 313 -3.05 -21.11 38.29
N ILE A 314 -3.44 -21.44 37.05
CA ILE A 314 -3.87 -22.78 36.65
C ILE A 314 -3.09 -23.28 35.42
N ASN A 315 -3.02 -22.47 34.37
CA ASN A 315 -2.43 -22.84 33.09
C ASN A 315 -0.92 -22.59 33.06
N THR A 316 -0.22 -23.45 32.33
CA THR A 316 1.22 -23.25 32.05
C THR A 316 1.41 -22.08 31.10
N ILE A 317 2.61 -21.49 31.09
CA ILE A 317 2.99 -20.46 30.10
C ILE A 317 2.73 -20.96 28.67
N ASP A 318 3.04 -22.22 28.37
CA ASP A 318 2.77 -22.84 27.07
C ASP A 318 1.30 -22.75 26.65
N LYS A 319 0.40 -23.07 27.58
CA LYS A 319 -1.04 -23.06 27.34
C LYS A 319 -1.60 -21.63 27.28
N LEU A 320 -1.08 -20.73 28.12
CA LEU A 320 -1.44 -19.31 28.06
C LEU A 320 -1.05 -18.68 26.71
N ILE A 321 0.11 -19.06 26.15
CA ILE A 321 0.52 -18.64 24.81
C ILE A 321 -0.46 -19.14 23.75
N ASP A 322 -0.93 -20.40 23.84
CA ASP A 322 -1.90 -20.93 22.89
C ASP A 322 -3.24 -20.17 22.97
N ILE A 323 -3.74 -19.92 24.19
CA ILE A 323 -4.96 -19.16 24.43
C ILE A 323 -4.84 -17.74 23.83
N GLU A 324 -3.70 -17.09 24.05
CA GLU A 324 -3.42 -15.76 23.52
C GLU A 324 -3.35 -15.77 21.98
N ASN A 325 -2.70 -16.79 21.39
CA ASN A 325 -2.58 -16.95 19.94
C ASN A 325 -3.89 -17.34 19.23
N ASP A 326 -4.88 -17.85 19.97
CA ASP A 326 -6.23 -18.17 19.46
C ASP A 326 -7.15 -16.93 19.37
N LEU A 327 -6.71 -15.77 19.88
CA LEU A 327 -7.45 -14.52 19.75
C LEU A 327 -7.50 -14.02 18.30
N GLU A 328 -8.62 -13.43 17.91
CA GLU A 328 -8.84 -12.85 16.57
C GLU A 328 -7.78 -11.80 16.20
N ILE A 329 -7.33 -11.01 17.17
CA ILE A 329 -6.28 -10.00 16.99
C ILE A 329 -4.89 -10.60 16.68
N ARG A 330 -4.73 -11.93 16.74
CA ARG A 330 -3.50 -12.70 16.44
C ARG A 330 -3.68 -13.73 15.33
N LEU A 331 -4.71 -13.60 14.50
CA LEU A 331 -4.85 -14.44 13.31
C LEU A 331 -3.59 -14.41 12.45
N ASP A 332 -3.27 -15.53 11.82
CA ASP A 332 -2.05 -15.68 11.02
C ASP A 332 -2.29 -15.14 9.60
N ASN A 333 -2.44 -13.82 9.49
CA ASN A 333 -2.61 -13.13 8.23
C ASN A 333 -1.89 -11.77 8.23
N ALA A 334 -1.61 -11.24 7.03
CA ALA A 334 -0.82 -10.03 6.87
C ALA A 334 -1.43 -8.77 7.51
N ARG A 335 -2.75 -8.74 7.75
CA ARG A 335 -3.47 -7.58 8.32
C ARG A 335 -3.89 -7.77 9.77
N SER A 336 -3.43 -8.82 10.42
CA SER A 336 -3.69 -9.04 11.83
C SER A 336 -3.01 -7.93 12.65
N PRO A 337 -3.69 -7.31 13.64
CA PRO A 337 -3.09 -6.30 14.49
C PRO A 337 -1.81 -6.77 15.19
N LEU A 338 -1.78 -8.05 15.57
CA LEU A 338 -0.66 -8.69 16.24
C LEU A 338 -0.24 -9.97 15.51
N CYS A 339 1.05 -10.25 15.52
CA CYS A 339 1.54 -11.57 15.11
C CYS A 339 1.36 -12.58 16.25
N LYS A 340 1.32 -13.86 15.89
CA LYS A 340 1.40 -14.95 16.87
C LYS A 340 2.71 -14.90 17.66
N ILE A 341 2.61 -15.20 18.95
CA ILE A 341 3.74 -15.41 19.84
C ILE A 341 4.38 -16.75 19.46
N LYS A 342 5.60 -16.69 18.91
CA LYS A 342 6.37 -17.87 18.52
C LYS A 342 7.11 -18.45 19.73
N LYS A 343 6.94 -19.75 19.98
CA LYS A 343 7.61 -20.54 21.02
C LYS A 343 9.05 -20.94 20.61
N ASP A 344 9.85 -19.97 20.16
CA ASP A 344 11.22 -20.19 19.68
C ASP A 344 12.26 -20.24 20.82
N ASP A 345 13.52 -20.53 20.46
CA ASP A 345 14.59 -20.70 21.45
C ASP A 345 14.94 -19.38 22.15
N ASN A 346 14.82 -18.23 21.47
CA ASN A 346 15.00 -16.91 22.10
C ASN A 346 13.99 -16.69 23.25
N LEU A 347 12.72 -17.06 23.05
CA LEU A 347 11.70 -17.00 24.11
C LEU A 347 12.08 -17.92 25.27
N LYS A 348 12.45 -19.18 24.98
CA LYS A 348 12.83 -20.16 26.01
C LYS A 348 14.06 -19.72 26.81
N GLU A 349 15.07 -19.17 26.16
CA GLU A 349 16.26 -18.63 26.81
C GLU A 349 15.91 -17.45 27.72
N PHE A 350 15.03 -16.55 27.28
CA PHE A 350 14.60 -15.43 28.09
C PHE A 350 13.77 -15.85 29.32
N LEU A 351 12.95 -16.90 29.21
CA LEU A 351 12.27 -17.49 30.37
C LEU A 351 13.27 -18.08 31.38
N LYS A 352 14.33 -18.76 30.91
CA LYS A 352 15.37 -19.31 31.80
C LYS A 352 16.06 -18.23 32.63
N LEU A 353 16.30 -17.05 32.05
CA LEU A 353 16.86 -15.90 32.78
C LEU A 353 15.94 -15.42 33.93
N GLN A 354 14.65 -15.71 33.84
CA GLN A 354 13.65 -15.43 34.88
C GLN A 354 13.45 -16.62 35.84
N ASN A 355 14.23 -17.70 35.71
CA ASN A 355 14.04 -18.98 36.38
C ASN A 355 12.68 -19.64 36.07
N LEU A 356 12.16 -19.43 34.86
CA LEU A 356 10.90 -19.98 34.36
C LEU A 356 11.15 -20.90 33.16
N SER A 357 10.14 -21.72 32.84
CA SER A 357 10.06 -22.55 31.64
C SER A 357 8.64 -22.53 31.07
N LEU A 358 8.43 -23.11 29.89
CA LEU A 358 7.09 -23.19 29.27
C LEU A 358 6.08 -23.96 30.14
N GLU A 359 6.56 -24.87 30.99
CA GLU A 359 5.78 -25.68 31.92
C GLU A 359 5.48 -24.98 33.25
N SER A 360 6.06 -23.80 33.48
CA SER A 360 5.80 -23.02 34.69
C SER A 360 4.36 -22.49 34.69
N VAL A 361 3.71 -22.49 35.87
CA VAL A 361 2.36 -21.94 36.09
C VAL A 361 2.48 -20.61 36.83
N PRO A 362 2.31 -19.46 36.16
CA PRO A 362 2.39 -18.15 36.81
C PRO A 362 1.21 -17.93 37.76
N LYS A 363 1.41 -17.17 38.83
CA LYS A 363 0.33 -16.87 39.78
C LYS A 363 -0.76 -16.06 39.11
N ALA A 364 -1.99 -16.14 39.63
CA ALA A 364 -3.10 -15.34 39.15
C ALA A 364 -2.76 -13.83 39.21
N GLY A 365 -2.83 -13.15 38.07
CA GLY A 365 -2.48 -11.73 37.89
C GLY A 365 -0.99 -11.42 37.72
N GLU A 366 -0.12 -12.44 37.73
CA GLU A 366 1.31 -12.27 37.48
C GLU A 366 1.59 -12.16 35.98
N ARG A 367 2.13 -11.02 35.53
CA ARG A 367 2.52 -10.82 34.14
C ARG A 367 3.91 -11.40 33.88
N ILE A 368 4.00 -12.38 32.98
CA ILE A 368 5.27 -12.93 32.51
C ILE A 368 5.63 -12.34 31.17
N THR A 369 6.75 -11.60 31.14
CA THR A 369 7.30 -11.09 29.89
C THR A 369 8.06 -12.21 29.18
N LEU A 370 7.71 -12.48 27.93
CA LEU A 370 8.21 -13.61 27.14
C LEU A 370 9.43 -13.23 26.30
N ARG A 371 9.67 -11.94 26.06
CA ARG A 371 10.80 -11.47 25.25
C ARG A 371 11.40 -10.18 25.80
N ARG A 372 12.70 -10.00 25.55
CA ARG A 372 13.41 -8.77 25.92
C ARG A 372 13.03 -7.57 25.06
N VAL A 373 12.83 -7.79 23.75
CA VAL A 373 12.58 -6.72 22.76
C VAL A 373 11.11 -6.69 22.36
N ALA A 374 10.55 -5.48 22.24
CA ALA A 374 9.18 -5.23 21.82
C ALA A 374 8.96 -5.38 20.31
N ASN A 375 9.41 -6.50 19.74
CA ASN A 375 9.22 -6.76 18.32
C ASN A 375 7.81 -7.32 18.05
N ILE A 376 7.00 -6.55 17.32
CA ILE A 376 5.64 -6.93 16.91
C ILE A 376 5.65 -8.25 16.12
N SER A 377 6.63 -8.46 15.23
CA SER A 377 6.73 -9.69 14.43
C SER A 377 7.03 -10.94 15.26
N ALA A 378 7.42 -10.76 16.52
CA ALA A 378 7.70 -11.83 17.49
C ALA A 378 6.61 -11.97 18.57
N GLY A 379 5.44 -11.34 18.34
CA GLY A 379 4.28 -11.38 19.22
C GLY A 379 4.15 -10.20 20.18
N GLY A 380 4.99 -9.16 20.03
CA GLY A 380 4.86 -7.92 20.78
C GLY A 380 3.52 -7.22 20.52
N VAL A 381 3.07 -6.39 21.47
CA VAL A 381 1.78 -5.71 21.46
C VAL A 381 1.94 -4.25 21.04
N SER A 382 1.08 -3.78 20.15
CA SER A 382 1.02 -2.40 19.65
C SER A 382 -0.10 -1.61 20.34
N ILE A 383 0.23 -0.50 20.99
CA ILE A 383 -0.74 0.36 21.68
C ILE A 383 -0.63 1.78 21.14
N ASN A 384 -1.71 2.31 20.57
CA ASN A 384 -1.74 3.71 20.16
C ASN A 384 -1.78 4.62 21.38
N VAL A 385 -0.79 5.51 21.46
CA VAL A 385 -0.63 6.51 22.52
C VAL A 385 -0.51 7.94 21.95
N THR A 386 -0.97 8.15 20.72
CA THR A 386 -0.87 9.43 19.99
C THR A 386 -1.42 10.60 20.81
N GLU A 387 -2.56 10.44 21.47
CA GLU A 387 -3.19 11.51 22.29
C GLU A 387 -2.52 11.72 23.65
N LYS A 388 -1.60 10.85 24.05
CA LYS A 388 -0.89 10.94 25.35
C LYS A 388 0.44 11.67 25.26
N ILE A 389 0.94 11.93 24.06
CA ILE A 389 2.29 12.48 23.87
C ILE A 389 2.37 13.93 24.37
N HIS A 390 3.47 14.27 25.05
CA HIS A 390 3.72 15.64 25.47
C HIS A 390 3.96 16.57 24.27
N PRO A 391 3.47 17.82 24.26
CA PRO A 391 3.68 18.78 23.18
C PRO A 391 5.16 19.06 22.84
N ASP A 392 6.06 19.05 23.84
CA ASP A 392 7.51 19.22 23.58
C ASP A 392 8.10 18.06 22.77
N ASN A 393 7.56 16.85 22.93
CA ASN A 393 8.01 15.66 22.20
C ASN A 393 7.50 15.72 20.75
N ILE A 394 6.26 16.21 20.55
CA ILE A 394 5.73 16.53 19.21
C ILE A 394 6.66 17.53 18.52
N LYS A 395 6.97 18.64 19.19
CA LYS A 395 7.82 19.69 18.64
C LYS A 395 9.22 19.17 18.28
N MET A 396 9.81 18.34 19.15
CA MET A 396 11.09 17.67 18.90
C MET A 396 11.04 16.80 17.64
N VAL A 397 9.99 15.99 17.48
CA VAL A 397 9.80 15.14 16.29
C VAL A 397 9.67 15.98 15.02
N GLU A 398 8.86 17.05 15.05
CA GLU A 398 8.72 17.94 13.90
C GLU A 398 10.01 18.69 13.55
N ASP A 399 10.77 19.12 14.56
CA ASP A 399 12.05 19.80 14.36
C ASP A 399 13.10 18.86 13.78
N LEU A 400 13.18 17.64 14.32
CA LEU A 400 14.05 16.58 13.81
C LEU A 400 13.71 16.23 12.36
N ALA A 401 12.41 16.09 12.03
CA ALA A 401 11.97 15.74 10.68
C ALA A 401 12.37 16.78 9.62
N ARG A 402 12.60 18.05 9.98
CA ARG A 402 13.03 19.10 9.03
C ARG A 402 14.49 18.98 8.59
N PHE A 403 15.31 18.21 9.31
CA PHE A 403 16.69 17.94 8.90
C PHE A 403 16.80 16.93 7.77
N PHE A 404 15.73 16.16 7.51
CA PHE A 404 15.72 15.09 6.53
C PHE A 404 14.73 15.42 5.42
N LYS A 405 15.15 15.30 4.16
CA LYS A 405 14.27 15.33 3.00
C LYS A 405 13.63 13.95 2.80
N VAL A 406 12.86 13.48 3.77
CA VAL A 406 12.17 12.18 3.69
C VAL A 406 10.70 12.33 4.06
N ARG A 407 9.83 11.62 3.35
CA ARG A 407 8.40 11.83 3.50
C ARG A 407 7.84 11.29 4.79
N CYS A 408 8.28 10.09 5.17
CA CYS A 408 7.82 9.38 6.35
C CYS A 408 9.04 8.98 7.18
N LEU A 409 9.10 9.49 8.40
CA LEU A 409 10.18 9.28 9.34
C LEU A 409 9.65 8.57 10.59
N GLY A 410 10.22 7.41 10.89
CA GLY A 410 10.00 6.70 12.15
C GLY A 410 11.10 7.02 13.14
N ILE A 411 10.74 7.42 14.35
CA ILE A 411 11.68 7.77 15.41
C ILE A 411 11.39 6.84 16.58
N ASP A 412 12.34 5.97 16.89
CA ASP A 412 12.25 5.01 17.97
C ASP A 412 12.82 5.64 19.22
N VAL A 413 12.04 5.64 20.30
CA VAL A 413 12.43 6.25 21.55
C VAL A 413 12.17 5.31 22.72
N LEU A 414 13.04 5.38 23.72
CA LEU A 414 12.75 4.88 25.05
C LEU A 414 12.36 6.05 25.93
N ALA A 415 11.19 5.98 26.55
CA ALA A 415 10.70 7.03 27.43
C ALA A 415 10.12 6.42 28.71
N GLY A 416 10.49 6.95 29.87
CA GLY A 416 9.87 6.54 31.14
C GLY A 416 8.37 6.89 31.18
N ASP A 417 7.99 8.01 30.56
CA ASP A 417 6.61 8.46 30.39
C ASP A 417 6.53 9.37 29.16
N ILE A 418 5.81 8.94 28.12
CA ILE A 418 5.68 9.69 26.86
C ILE A 418 4.86 10.98 27.00
N GLY A 419 4.09 11.10 28.09
CA GLY A 419 3.32 12.29 28.44
C GLY A 419 4.12 13.37 29.17
N LYS A 420 5.40 13.15 29.44
CA LYS A 420 6.33 14.17 29.97
C LYS A 420 7.24 14.72 28.89
N SER A 421 7.77 15.92 29.12
CA SER A 421 8.72 16.53 28.21
C SER A 421 10.01 15.72 28.18
N TRP A 422 10.56 15.48 26.99
CA TRP A 422 11.90 14.89 26.81
C TRP A 422 13.00 15.69 27.53
N ARG A 423 12.73 16.96 27.85
CA ARG A 423 13.62 17.85 28.61
C ARG A 423 13.71 17.51 30.09
N ASP A 424 12.74 16.77 30.63
CA ASP A 424 12.70 16.38 32.05
C ASP A 424 13.57 15.14 32.35
N GLY A 425 14.23 14.56 31.33
CA GLY A 425 15.04 13.36 31.44
C GLY A 425 14.25 12.06 31.21
N ASN A 426 14.94 10.91 31.27
CA ASN A 426 14.38 9.57 31.00
C ASN A 426 13.71 9.44 29.62
N PHE A 427 14.27 10.11 28.62
CA PHE A 427 13.87 10.02 27.21
C PHE A 427 15.14 9.85 26.39
N GLY A 428 15.12 8.97 25.38
CA GLY A 428 16.22 8.88 24.43
C GLY A 428 15.79 8.31 23.09
N ILE A 429 16.22 8.97 22.02
CA ILE A 429 16.08 8.53 20.63
C ILE A 429 17.11 7.43 20.39
N ILE A 430 16.61 6.25 20.02
CA ILE A 430 17.38 5.02 19.83
C ILE A 430 17.70 4.81 18.35
N GLU A 431 16.75 5.11 17.47
CA GLU A 431 16.87 4.91 16.03
C GLU A 431 15.99 5.92 15.28
N ILE A 432 16.44 6.32 14.10
CA ILE A 432 15.64 7.03 13.11
C ILE A 432 15.58 6.12 11.88
N ASN A 433 14.40 5.97 11.31
CA ASN A 433 14.13 5.08 10.19
C ASN A 433 13.44 5.86 9.08
N ALA A 434 14.10 6.01 7.93
CA ALA A 434 13.43 6.41 6.69
C ALA A 434 12.65 5.22 6.13
N GLY A 435 11.40 5.45 5.69
CA GLY A 435 10.54 4.39 5.17
C GLY A 435 10.01 3.39 6.21
N PRO A 436 9.49 3.85 7.37
CA PRO A 436 8.99 2.94 8.41
C PRO A 436 7.74 2.17 7.94
N GLY A 437 7.53 0.98 8.50
CA GLY A 437 6.27 0.27 8.37
C GLY A 437 5.16 0.98 9.13
N VAL A 438 4.03 1.28 8.46
CA VAL A 438 2.95 2.10 9.04
C VAL A 438 1.70 1.32 9.41
N PHE A 439 1.61 0.05 8.98
CA PHE A 439 0.43 -0.77 9.25
C PHE A 439 0.12 -0.90 10.75
N MET A 440 1.16 -0.99 11.59
CA MET A 440 0.99 -1.07 13.05
C MET A 440 0.32 0.16 13.68
N HIS A 441 0.28 1.30 12.99
CA HIS A 441 -0.47 2.49 13.40
C HIS A 441 -1.91 2.47 12.86
N LEU A 442 -2.13 1.83 11.70
CA LEU A 442 -3.46 1.65 11.11
C LEU A 442 -4.26 0.57 11.86
N ALA A 443 -3.61 -0.49 12.32
CA ALA A 443 -4.23 -1.60 13.06
C ALA A 443 -3.45 -1.89 14.35
N PRO A 444 -3.43 -0.97 15.33
CA PRO A 444 -2.87 -1.27 16.64
C PRO A 444 -3.80 -2.22 17.40
N ALA A 445 -3.24 -3.02 18.32
CA ALA A 445 -4.08 -3.90 19.16
C ALA A 445 -4.99 -3.10 20.09
N TYR A 446 -4.52 -1.95 20.58
CA TYR A 446 -5.26 -1.09 21.50
C TYR A 446 -5.07 0.39 21.18
N GLY A 447 -5.98 1.24 21.67
CA GLY A 447 -5.89 2.70 21.55
C GLY A 447 -6.45 3.29 20.25
N GLY A 448 -6.97 2.46 19.34
CA GLY A 448 -7.65 2.92 18.12
C GLY A 448 -6.70 3.22 16.96
N SER A 449 -7.23 3.18 15.74
CA SER A 449 -6.49 3.34 14.49
C SER A 449 -6.05 4.79 14.23
N VAL A 450 -4.88 4.97 13.62
CA VAL A 450 -4.47 6.21 12.96
C VAL A 450 -4.25 5.94 11.47
N ASP A 451 -4.98 6.67 10.62
CA ASP A 451 -4.90 6.56 9.17
C ASP A 451 -3.65 7.22 8.59
N VAL A 452 -2.48 6.66 8.94
CA VAL A 452 -1.18 7.11 8.46
C VAL A 452 -1.05 7.03 6.93
N PRO A 453 -1.53 5.98 6.23
CA PRO A 453 -1.45 5.90 4.77
C PRO A 453 -2.09 7.10 4.04
N SER A 454 -3.31 7.50 4.43
CA SER A 454 -3.94 8.68 3.85
C SER A 454 -3.19 9.97 4.19
N LYS A 455 -2.65 10.11 5.41
CA LYS A 455 -1.79 11.26 5.77
C LYS A 455 -0.52 11.33 4.91
N ILE A 456 0.07 10.18 4.55
CA ILE A 456 1.24 10.13 3.65
C ILE A 456 0.88 10.66 2.27
N LEU A 457 -0.19 10.16 1.65
CA LEU A 457 -0.60 10.63 0.33
C LEU A 457 -0.98 12.12 0.36
N LEU A 458 -1.77 12.56 1.35
CA LEU A 458 -2.20 13.95 1.45
C LEU A 458 -1.08 14.92 1.84
N SER A 459 0.00 14.46 2.48
CA SER A 459 1.18 15.31 2.62
C SER A 459 1.91 15.59 1.29
N HIS A 460 1.59 14.86 0.22
CA HIS A 460 2.08 15.13 -1.14
C HIS A 460 1.11 16.00 -1.91
N PHE A 461 -0.14 15.55 -1.98
CA PHE A 461 -1.13 16.14 -2.86
C PHE A 461 -1.87 17.31 -2.18
N GLU A 462 -1.83 17.43 -0.85
CA GLU A 462 -2.66 18.33 -0.03
C GLU A 462 -4.15 17.98 -0.06
N LYS A 463 -4.71 17.80 -1.27
CA LYS A 463 -6.05 17.32 -1.54
C LYS A 463 -6.02 16.22 -2.59
N PRO A 464 -6.96 15.27 -2.60
CA PRO A 464 -6.96 14.18 -3.57
C PRO A 464 -7.00 14.63 -5.04
N GLU A 465 -7.73 15.72 -5.34
CA GLU A 465 -7.84 16.25 -6.70
C GLU A 465 -6.51 16.74 -7.28
N HIS A 466 -5.57 17.19 -6.45
CA HIS A 466 -4.25 17.65 -6.91
C HIS A 466 -3.35 16.51 -7.38
N ALA A 467 -3.78 15.25 -7.25
CA ALA A 467 -3.11 14.10 -7.86
C ALA A 467 -3.36 13.97 -9.38
N ARG A 468 -4.25 14.80 -9.93
CA ARG A 468 -4.68 14.74 -11.32
C ARG A 468 -4.04 15.83 -12.16
N ILE A 469 -3.98 15.53 -13.45
CA ILE A 469 -3.87 16.52 -14.52
C ILE A 469 -5.20 16.55 -15.26
N PRO A 470 -5.53 17.63 -15.98
CA PRO A 470 -6.69 17.63 -16.86
C PRO A 470 -6.55 16.58 -17.95
N ILE A 471 -7.66 15.87 -18.20
CA ILE A 471 -7.73 14.83 -19.23
C ILE A 471 -8.91 15.09 -20.15
N ILE A 472 -8.64 15.10 -21.45
CA ILE A 472 -9.64 14.95 -22.50
C ILE A 472 -9.53 13.51 -23.02
N ALA A 473 -10.64 12.81 -23.14
CA ALA A 473 -10.69 11.47 -23.73
C ALA A 473 -11.74 11.41 -24.84
N GLY A 474 -11.49 10.68 -25.91
CA GLY A 474 -12.48 10.50 -26.95
C GLY A 474 -12.26 9.27 -27.79
N ASN A 475 -13.28 8.81 -28.52
CA ASN A 475 -13.16 7.64 -29.38
C ASN A 475 -12.39 7.96 -30.67
N PHE A 476 -12.48 9.21 -31.13
CA PHE A 476 -11.76 9.71 -32.29
C PHE A 476 -11.27 11.15 -32.03
N ILE A 477 -9.95 11.34 -32.11
CA ILE A 477 -9.29 12.64 -31.99
C ILE A 477 -8.42 12.81 -33.24
N SER A 478 -8.92 13.58 -34.20
CA SER A 478 -8.18 13.88 -35.42
C SER A 478 -6.88 14.64 -35.08
N ASN A 479 -5.87 14.54 -35.96
CA ASN A 479 -4.64 15.31 -35.81
C ASN A 479 -4.90 16.82 -35.80
N GLU A 480 -5.88 17.29 -36.57
CA GLU A 480 -6.26 18.71 -36.61
C GLU A 480 -6.94 19.17 -35.31
N LEU A 481 -7.83 18.36 -34.75
CA LEU A 481 -8.46 18.64 -33.45
C LEU A 481 -7.41 18.70 -32.34
N ALA A 482 -6.51 17.72 -32.31
CA ALA A 482 -5.38 17.68 -31.38
C ALA A 482 -4.48 18.91 -31.49
N GLU A 483 -4.11 19.31 -32.72
CA GLU A 483 -3.24 20.46 -32.98
C GLU A 483 -3.89 21.76 -32.50
N LYS A 484 -5.16 22.01 -32.83
CA LYS A 484 -5.88 23.22 -32.39
C LYS A 484 -6.10 23.26 -30.89
N MET A 485 -6.40 22.13 -30.24
CA MET A 485 -6.47 22.10 -28.78
C MET A 485 -5.11 22.44 -28.15
N ASN A 486 -4.02 21.92 -28.72
CA ASN A 486 -2.67 22.22 -28.23
C ASN A 486 -2.31 23.70 -28.41
N GLU A 487 -2.66 24.31 -29.55
CA GLU A 487 -2.48 25.75 -29.79
C GLU A 487 -3.21 26.59 -28.75
N VAL A 488 -4.52 26.34 -28.54
CA VAL A 488 -5.32 27.06 -27.53
C VAL A 488 -4.74 26.90 -26.13
N LEU A 489 -4.29 25.70 -25.77
CA LEU A 489 -3.65 25.46 -24.46
C LEU A 489 -2.36 26.29 -24.30
N HIS A 490 -1.53 26.41 -25.34
CA HIS A 490 -0.31 27.22 -25.30
C HIS A 490 -0.58 28.74 -25.38
N GLU A 491 -1.71 29.16 -25.97
CA GLU A 491 -2.17 30.54 -25.89
C GLU A 491 -2.57 30.93 -24.46
N ILE A 492 -3.18 29.99 -23.70
CA ILE A 492 -3.56 30.17 -22.29
C ILE A 492 -2.33 30.13 -21.38
N ASP A 493 -1.50 29.10 -21.52
CA ASP A 493 -0.29 28.89 -20.73
C ASP A 493 0.87 28.45 -21.64
N PRO A 494 1.79 29.37 -22.02
CA PRO A 494 2.91 29.05 -22.90
C PRO A 494 3.87 27.99 -22.37
N ASP A 495 3.90 27.75 -21.06
CA ASP A 495 4.78 26.78 -20.40
C ASP A 495 4.10 25.41 -20.19
N ILE A 496 2.84 25.25 -20.60
CA ILE A 496 2.12 24.00 -20.46
C ILE A 496 2.78 22.88 -21.30
N TYR A 497 2.91 21.71 -20.70
CA TYR A 497 3.39 20.52 -21.40
C TYR A 497 2.21 19.56 -21.62
N VAL A 498 1.86 19.34 -22.88
CA VAL A 498 0.69 18.56 -23.27
C VAL A 498 1.13 17.23 -23.87
N GLY A 499 0.58 16.14 -23.34
CA GLY A 499 0.73 14.80 -23.91
C GLY A 499 -0.51 14.41 -24.69
N ILE A 500 -0.35 14.04 -25.95
CA ILE A 500 -1.48 13.75 -26.85
C ILE A 500 -1.31 12.36 -27.45
N LEU A 501 -2.36 11.56 -27.43
CA LEU A 501 -2.45 10.26 -28.09
C LEU A 501 -3.50 10.30 -29.20
N THR A 502 -3.05 10.08 -30.43
CA THR A 502 -3.87 9.95 -31.65
C THR A 502 -3.67 8.55 -32.24
N SER A 503 -4.34 8.24 -33.37
CA SER A 503 -4.07 7.01 -34.13
C SER A 503 -2.61 6.88 -34.60
N ASP A 504 -1.91 8.01 -34.78
CA ASP A 504 -0.52 8.00 -35.23
C ASP A 504 0.45 7.64 -34.10
N GLY A 505 0.05 7.85 -32.84
CA GLY A 505 0.81 7.54 -31.64
C GLY A 505 0.85 8.68 -30.62
N VAL A 506 1.88 8.67 -29.78
CA VAL A 506 2.13 9.63 -28.71
C VAL A 506 2.88 10.85 -29.23
N TRP A 507 2.42 12.03 -28.82
CA TRP A 507 2.99 13.33 -29.12
C TRP A 507 3.20 14.14 -27.84
N PHE A 508 4.25 14.96 -27.81
CA PHE A 508 4.48 15.95 -26.75
C PHE A 508 4.73 17.33 -27.39
N ASN A 509 3.93 18.34 -27.05
CA ASN A 509 4.02 19.71 -27.60
C ASN A 509 4.28 19.72 -29.14
N HIS A 510 3.42 19.01 -29.89
CA HIS A 510 3.48 18.79 -31.35
C HIS A 510 4.62 17.92 -31.90
N ARG A 511 5.46 17.31 -31.06
CA ARG A 511 6.53 16.41 -31.52
C ARG A 511 6.11 14.96 -31.34
N PHE A 512 6.10 14.22 -32.45
CA PHE A 512 5.91 12.78 -32.41
C PHE A 512 6.99 12.14 -31.57
N PHE A 513 6.59 11.26 -30.66
CA PHE A 513 7.49 10.54 -29.77
C PHE A 513 7.60 9.07 -30.15
N HIS A 514 6.47 8.35 -30.12
CA HIS A 514 6.45 6.91 -30.32
C HIS A 514 5.03 6.41 -30.59
N ASN A 515 4.90 5.24 -31.23
CA ASN A 515 3.64 4.52 -31.35
C ASN A 515 3.87 3.05 -30.99
N ASN A 516 3.39 2.64 -29.81
CA ASN A 516 3.46 1.27 -29.34
C ASN A 516 2.24 0.48 -29.85
N PRO A 517 2.40 -0.76 -30.36
CA PRO A 517 1.27 -1.62 -30.72
C PRO A 517 0.31 -1.93 -29.57
N GLU A 518 0.78 -1.90 -28.32
CA GLU A 518 -0.07 -2.02 -27.12
C GLU A 518 -0.56 -0.63 -26.70
N HIS A 519 -1.87 -0.37 -26.85
CA HIS A 519 -2.44 0.96 -26.61
C HIS A 519 -2.23 1.46 -25.18
N ASP A 520 -2.38 0.59 -24.17
CA ASP A 520 -2.18 0.99 -22.78
C ASP A 520 -0.75 1.46 -22.49
N GLN A 521 0.24 1.01 -23.25
CA GLN A 521 1.62 1.50 -23.13
C GLN A 521 1.74 2.95 -23.60
N ASN A 522 1.03 3.34 -24.66
CA ASN A 522 0.98 4.73 -25.12
C ASN A 522 0.36 5.64 -24.05
N VAL A 523 -0.73 5.19 -23.41
CA VAL A 523 -1.36 5.90 -22.30
C VAL A 523 -0.39 6.02 -21.11
N LYS A 524 0.32 4.93 -20.74
CA LYS A 524 1.34 4.93 -19.67
C LYS A 524 2.46 5.93 -19.96
N ILE A 525 2.95 6.02 -21.19
CA ILE A 525 4.03 6.94 -21.57
C ILE A 525 3.64 8.38 -21.23
N ILE A 526 2.41 8.79 -21.54
CA ILE A 526 1.91 10.14 -21.24
C ILE A 526 1.71 10.33 -19.73
N LEU A 527 1.00 9.41 -19.06
CA LEU A 527 0.68 9.53 -17.63
C LEU A 527 1.92 9.46 -16.71
N ARG A 528 3.03 8.88 -17.16
CA ARG A 528 4.30 8.78 -16.42
C ARG A 528 5.23 9.96 -16.68
N ASN A 529 4.99 10.76 -17.71
CA ASN A 529 5.89 11.85 -18.06
C ASN A 529 5.76 12.98 -17.01
N PRO A 530 6.84 13.30 -16.25
CA PRO A 530 6.80 14.27 -15.15
C PRO A 530 6.65 15.72 -15.61
N GLU A 531 6.71 16.01 -16.92
CA GLU A 531 6.45 17.37 -17.43
C GLU A 531 4.97 17.55 -17.78
N VAL A 532 4.28 16.48 -18.21
CA VAL A 532 2.89 16.53 -18.70
C VAL A 532 1.96 17.12 -17.64
N GLY A 533 1.43 18.30 -17.95
CA GLY A 533 0.43 19.01 -17.15
C GLY A 533 -1.00 18.90 -17.68
N PHE A 534 -1.18 18.39 -18.92
CA PHE A 534 -2.48 18.22 -19.57
C PHE A 534 -2.40 17.04 -20.54
N ALA A 535 -3.42 16.19 -20.60
CA ALA A 535 -3.42 15.02 -21.48
C ALA A 535 -4.67 14.91 -22.36
N ILE A 536 -4.49 14.46 -23.59
CA ILE A 536 -5.55 14.19 -24.56
C ILE A 536 -5.38 12.75 -25.06
N PHE A 537 -6.40 11.91 -24.90
CA PHE A 537 -6.36 10.51 -25.26
C PHE A 537 -7.44 10.13 -26.28
N GLN A 538 -7.03 9.52 -27.38
CA GLN A 538 -7.92 8.73 -28.21
C GLN A 538 -8.01 7.29 -27.67
N HIS A 539 -9.22 6.71 -27.67
CA HIS A 539 -9.48 5.31 -27.38
C HIS A 539 -10.48 4.76 -28.39
N THR A 540 -10.00 4.10 -29.43
CA THR A 540 -10.88 3.45 -30.40
C THR A 540 -11.60 2.26 -29.77
N ARG A 541 -12.66 1.78 -30.42
CA ARG A 541 -13.33 0.54 -30.03
C ARG A 541 -12.36 -0.63 -29.83
N GLY A 542 -11.38 -0.78 -30.74
CA GLY A 542 -10.38 -1.85 -30.63
C GLY A 542 -9.54 -1.69 -29.36
N ASP A 543 -9.09 -0.46 -29.08
CA ASP A 543 -8.29 -0.15 -27.90
C ASP A 543 -9.04 -0.46 -26.60
N ILE A 544 -10.31 -0.07 -26.52
CA ILE A 544 -11.17 -0.35 -25.36
C ILE A 544 -11.35 -1.85 -25.16
N PHE A 545 -11.56 -2.61 -26.24
CA PHE A 545 -11.72 -4.07 -26.16
C PHE A 545 -10.41 -4.79 -25.79
N ASP A 546 -9.27 -4.37 -26.31
CA ASP A 546 -8.01 -5.08 -26.12
C ASP A 546 -7.29 -4.66 -24.84
N PHE A 547 -7.39 -3.38 -24.45
CA PHE A 547 -6.56 -2.78 -23.40
C PHE A 547 -7.34 -1.97 -22.35
N GLY A 548 -8.58 -1.56 -22.65
CA GLY A 548 -9.33 -0.61 -21.83
C GLY A 548 -8.74 0.80 -21.92
N ILE A 549 -9.01 1.64 -20.92
CA ILE A 549 -8.69 3.09 -20.95
C ILE A 549 -7.46 3.45 -20.12
N LEU A 550 -7.10 2.61 -19.13
CA LEU A 550 -6.04 2.79 -18.11
C LEU A 550 -6.19 4.03 -17.20
N HIS A 551 -6.34 5.24 -17.76
CA HIS A 551 -6.63 6.41 -16.95
C HIS A 551 -8.02 6.30 -16.34
N LYS A 552 -8.19 6.85 -15.13
CA LYS A 552 -9.47 6.90 -14.44
C LYS A 552 -9.97 8.33 -14.45
N GLY A 553 -11.17 8.56 -14.97
CA GLY A 553 -11.74 9.90 -15.03
C GLY A 553 -11.21 10.74 -16.20
N ALA A 554 -12.08 11.57 -16.77
CA ALA A 554 -11.80 12.58 -17.78
C ALA A 554 -12.62 13.85 -17.49
N ASP A 555 -12.04 15.01 -17.76
CA ASP A 555 -12.67 16.31 -17.61
C ASP A 555 -13.57 16.66 -18.81
N ILE A 556 -13.19 16.17 -19.99
CA ILE A 556 -13.97 16.27 -21.22
C ILE A 556 -13.96 14.90 -21.89
N VAL A 557 -15.14 14.45 -22.33
CA VAL A 557 -15.31 13.26 -23.17
C VAL A 557 -15.84 13.70 -24.53
N ILE A 558 -15.18 13.27 -25.61
CA ILE A 558 -15.58 13.57 -26.99
C ILE A 558 -15.96 12.25 -27.68
N LEU A 559 -17.23 12.15 -28.06
CA LEU A 559 -17.79 11.04 -28.81
C LEU A 559 -18.11 11.51 -30.22
N ASP A 560 -17.53 10.85 -31.20
CA ASP A 560 -17.67 11.19 -32.62
C ASP A 560 -18.07 9.93 -33.38
N GLU A 561 -19.33 9.89 -33.84
CA GLU A 561 -19.95 8.70 -34.45
C GLU A 561 -19.71 7.43 -33.62
N ALA A 562 -19.78 7.56 -32.29
CA ALA A 562 -19.32 6.56 -31.34
C ALA A 562 -20.16 5.28 -31.38
N HIS A 563 -19.48 4.14 -31.29
CA HIS A 563 -20.12 2.87 -31.07
C HIS A 563 -20.67 2.80 -29.63
N PRO A 564 -21.78 2.09 -29.34
CA PRO A 564 -22.35 2.03 -27.97
C PRO A 564 -21.38 1.56 -26.87
N VAL A 565 -20.36 0.77 -27.24
CA VAL A 565 -19.28 0.33 -26.34
C VAL A 565 -18.35 1.49 -25.98
N GLU A 566 -18.00 2.33 -26.96
CA GLU A 566 -17.18 3.52 -26.76
C GLU A 566 -17.95 4.54 -25.91
N GLU A 567 -19.22 4.79 -26.27
CA GLU A 567 -20.14 5.66 -25.53
C GLU A 567 -20.23 5.25 -24.06
N LYS A 568 -20.63 3.99 -23.78
CA LYS A 568 -20.71 3.48 -22.40
C LYS A 568 -19.39 3.67 -21.64
N THR A 569 -18.28 3.21 -22.20
CA THR A 569 -17.02 3.13 -21.45
C THR A 569 -16.42 4.51 -21.20
N LEU A 570 -16.47 5.42 -22.19
CA LEU A 570 -15.91 6.76 -22.08
C LEU A 570 -16.81 7.68 -21.25
N GLU A 571 -18.14 7.61 -21.39
CA GLU A 571 -19.06 8.41 -20.57
C GLU A 571 -18.97 8.06 -19.08
N GLU A 572 -18.78 6.79 -18.73
CA GLU A 572 -18.55 6.36 -17.34
C GLU A 572 -17.27 6.98 -16.74
N GLN A 573 -16.33 7.42 -17.58
CA GLN A 573 -15.14 8.15 -17.13
C GLN A 573 -15.38 9.66 -16.95
N LEU A 574 -16.52 10.22 -17.36
CA LEU A 574 -16.74 11.64 -17.21
C LEU A 574 -16.80 12.04 -15.73
N LEU A 575 -15.91 12.93 -15.31
CA LEU A 575 -15.89 13.43 -13.94
C LEU A 575 -17.09 14.35 -13.67
N PRO A 576 -17.56 14.47 -12.41
CA PRO A 576 -18.62 15.41 -12.05
C PRO A 576 -18.31 16.84 -12.51
N GLY A 577 -19.27 17.50 -13.17
CA GLY A 577 -19.08 18.82 -13.76
C GLY A 577 -18.22 18.87 -15.04
N GLY A 578 -17.82 17.71 -15.58
CA GLY A 578 -17.14 17.59 -16.86
C GLY A 578 -18.04 17.89 -18.06
N LEU A 579 -17.44 17.97 -19.25
CA LEU A 579 -18.16 18.16 -20.51
C LEU A 579 -18.23 16.88 -21.33
N LEU A 580 -19.41 16.56 -21.84
CA LEU A 580 -19.62 15.52 -22.83
C LEU A 580 -19.94 16.17 -24.17
N VAL A 581 -19.13 15.90 -25.18
CA VAL A 581 -19.30 16.39 -26.54
C VAL A 581 -19.71 15.22 -27.40
N ILE A 582 -20.87 15.29 -28.05
CA ILE A 582 -21.39 14.25 -28.94
C ILE A 582 -21.53 14.83 -30.34
N ALA A 583 -20.74 14.33 -31.29
CA ALA A 583 -20.82 14.61 -32.71
C ALA A 583 -21.45 13.42 -33.44
N GLU A 584 -22.60 13.67 -34.08
CA GLU A 584 -23.33 12.69 -34.88
C GLU A 584 -23.82 13.38 -36.16
N LYS A 585 -23.52 12.77 -37.30
CA LYS A 585 -23.81 13.25 -38.65
C LYS A 585 -23.22 14.64 -38.89
N ASP A 586 -24.06 15.66 -38.93
CA ASP A 586 -23.74 17.06 -39.20
C ASP A 586 -23.96 17.96 -37.98
N THR A 587 -24.19 17.35 -36.80
CA THR A 587 -24.57 18.05 -35.58
C THR A 587 -23.64 17.67 -34.43
N CYS A 588 -23.24 18.66 -33.64
CA CYS A 588 -22.53 18.46 -32.39
C CYS A 588 -23.35 19.07 -31.24
N LYS A 589 -23.42 18.35 -30.12
CA LYS A 589 -24.07 18.77 -28.88
C LYS A 589 -23.07 18.70 -27.74
N VAL A 590 -23.12 19.67 -26.83
CA VAL A 590 -22.29 19.71 -25.63
C VAL A 590 -23.18 19.62 -24.41
N PHE A 591 -22.86 18.71 -23.51
CA PHE A 591 -23.60 18.47 -22.28
C PHE A 591 -22.71 18.72 -21.05
N ARG A 592 -23.34 19.17 -19.96
CA ARG A 592 -22.77 19.22 -18.62
C ARG A 592 -23.79 18.68 -17.63
N ASP A 593 -23.39 17.71 -16.81
CA ASP A 593 -24.25 17.06 -15.82
C ASP A 593 -25.60 16.60 -16.43
N GLY A 594 -25.55 16.02 -17.63
CA GLY A 594 -26.72 15.53 -18.38
C GLY A 594 -27.60 16.60 -19.04
N ARG A 595 -27.23 17.89 -18.98
CA ARG A 595 -27.96 18.98 -19.62
C ARG A 595 -27.23 19.49 -20.85
N GLU A 596 -27.92 19.60 -21.98
CA GLU A 596 -27.38 20.24 -23.18
C GLU A 596 -27.15 21.73 -22.90
N ILE A 597 -25.91 22.19 -23.07
CA ILE A 597 -25.49 23.58 -22.85
C ILE A 597 -25.13 24.29 -24.15
N ASP A 598 -24.81 23.55 -25.22
CA ASP A 598 -24.50 24.11 -26.53
C ASP A 598 -24.85 23.11 -27.65
N ARG A 599 -25.11 23.63 -28.86
CA ARG A 599 -25.37 22.87 -30.07
C ARG A 599 -24.96 23.66 -31.30
N PHE A 600 -24.27 23.01 -32.21
CA PHE A 600 -23.90 23.58 -33.50
C PHE A 600 -23.92 22.54 -34.61
N TYR A 601 -24.00 23.04 -35.85
CA TYR A 601 -23.97 22.23 -37.07
C TYR A 601 -22.64 22.47 -37.79
N PHE A 602 -22.18 21.51 -38.58
CA PHE A 602 -20.92 21.60 -39.33
C PHE A 602 -21.04 20.90 -40.69
N ASP A 603 -20.23 21.33 -41.66
CA ASP A 603 -20.07 20.71 -42.96
C ASP A 603 -18.60 20.26 -43.13
N GLY A 604 -18.38 18.95 -43.00
CA GLY A 604 -17.05 18.35 -43.04
C GLY A 604 -16.26 18.38 -41.73
N GLU A 605 -15.16 17.65 -41.71
CA GLU A 605 -14.34 17.37 -40.52
C GLU A 605 -13.58 18.61 -40.02
N GLU A 606 -12.98 19.38 -40.93
CA GLU A 606 -12.22 20.62 -40.60
C GLU A 606 -13.10 21.67 -39.90
N GLU A 607 -14.37 21.80 -40.31
CA GLU A 607 -15.31 22.72 -39.65
C GLU A 607 -15.78 22.17 -38.30
N LYS A 608 -16.04 20.86 -38.21
CA LYS A 608 -16.38 20.16 -36.98
C LYS A 608 -15.32 20.42 -35.90
N ASP A 609 -14.06 20.12 -36.21
CA ASP A 609 -12.95 20.23 -35.25
C ASP A 609 -12.77 21.67 -34.76
N ARG A 610 -12.84 22.64 -35.68
CA ARG A 610 -12.77 24.07 -35.34
C ARG A 610 -13.90 24.50 -34.40
N LYS A 611 -15.13 24.03 -34.65
CA LYS A 611 -16.29 24.39 -33.84
C LYS A 611 -16.28 23.68 -32.48
N ILE A 612 -15.79 22.43 -32.41
CA ILE A 612 -15.55 21.73 -31.14
C ILE A 612 -14.54 22.51 -30.30
N VAL A 613 -13.38 22.88 -30.84
CA VAL A 613 -12.38 23.65 -30.08
C VAL A 613 -12.97 24.95 -29.56
N ARG A 614 -13.70 25.69 -30.42
CA ARG A 614 -14.35 26.95 -30.05
C ARG A 614 -15.38 26.78 -28.92
N SER A 615 -16.14 25.69 -28.91
CA SER A 615 -17.12 25.44 -27.83
C SER A 615 -16.43 25.06 -26.51
N LEU A 616 -15.20 24.54 -26.58
CA LEU A 616 -14.40 24.13 -25.42
C LEU A 616 -13.45 25.20 -24.90
N GLU A 617 -13.15 26.29 -25.62
CA GLU A 617 -12.18 27.34 -25.25
C GLU A 617 -12.28 27.78 -23.77
N ARG A 618 -13.49 28.13 -23.30
CA ARG A 618 -13.72 28.55 -21.90
C ARG A 618 -13.45 27.45 -20.90
N GLU A 619 -13.73 26.21 -21.28
CA GLU A 619 -13.48 25.06 -20.43
C GLU A 619 -11.99 24.73 -20.39
N LEU A 620 -11.28 24.81 -21.52
CA LEU A 620 -9.83 24.66 -21.58
C LEU A 620 -9.14 25.68 -20.67
N GLU A 621 -9.55 26.96 -20.72
CA GLU A 621 -9.04 28.02 -19.83
C GLU A 621 -9.23 27.67 -18.34
N ARG A 622 -10.40 27.12 -17.98
CA ARG A 622 -10.66 26.64 -16.61
C ARG A 622 -9.78 25.45 -16.24
N LEU A 623 -9.61 24.51 -17.16
CA LEU A 623 -8.95 23.23 -16.91
C LEU A 623 -7.44 23.37 -16.70
N VAL A 624 -6.77 24.28 -17.41
CA VAL A 624 -5.32 24.54 -17.25
C VAL A 624 -4.95 24.75 -15.77
N TYR A 625 -5.80 25.42 -14.99
CA TYR A 625 -5.55 25.74 -13.58
C TYR A 625 -6.39 24.92 -12.58
N LYS A 626 -7.16 23.92 -13.03
CA LYS A 626 -8.13 23.22 -12.17
C LYS A 626 -7.48 22.46 -11.00
N TYR A 627 -6.29 21.90 -11.22
CA TYR A 627 -5.59 21.03 -10.27
C TYR A 627 -4.29 21.64 -9.74
N GLU A 628 -4.14 22.96 -9.86
CA GLU A 628 -3.00 23.71 -9.33
C GLU A 628 -3.16 24.11 -7.86
#